data_AF-A0A7C4BA60-F1
#
_entry.id   AF-A0A7C4BA60-F1
#
_cell.length_a   1.000
_cell.length_b   1.000
_cell.length_c   1.000
_cell.angle_alpha   90.00
_cell.angle_beta   90.00
_cell.angle_gamma   90.00
#
_symmetry.space_group_name_H-M   'P 1'
#
loop_
_entity.id
_entity.type
_entity.pdbx_description
1 polymer ?
#
loop_
_entity_poly.entity_id
_entity_poly.type
_entity_poly.pdbx_seq_one_letter_code
_entity_poly.pdbx_strand_id
1 'polypeptide(L)'
;MNAPTSQLVERLAERLKERGMGVVRRGFLEGVSGIKHFFDLVIEDPESCKKVAASIVEQLGLRDVIFVLATRVDTRIPHVVFTSKVEPSVEKLLKNTNIKIVSLGNVLIISSTRREELEERILEEISRILGEEYRAGNS
;
A
#
# COMPACT_ATOMS: atom_id res chain seq x y z
N MET A 1 -12.59 1.48 9.11
CA MET A 1 -11.36 2.27 9.39
C MET A 1 -11.52 2.96 10.73
N ASN A 2 -10.48 2.93 11.56
CA ASN A 2 -10.42 3.72 12.79
C ASN A 2 -10.08 5.19 12.45
N ALA A 3 -10.57 6.15 13.23
CA ALA A 3 -10.34 7.58 13.00
C ALA A 3 -8.86 7.99 12.77
N PRO A 4 -7.87 7.43 13.49
CA PRO A 4 -6.46 7.76 13.30
C PRO A 4 -5.90 7.31 11.94
N THR A 5 -6.31 6.14 11.45
CA THR A 5 -5.93 5.64 10.13
C THR A 5 -6.52 6.52 9.03
N SER A 6 -7.75 7.03 9.21
CA SER A 6 -8.36 7.95 8.25
C SER A 6 -7.59 9.26 8.12
N GLN A 7 -7.16 9.84 9.24
CA GLN A 7 -6.35 11.06 9.21
C GLN A 7 -4.98 10.84 8.58
N LEU A 8 -4.35 9.68 8.81
CA LEU A 8 -3.09 9.32 8.14
C LEU A 8 -3.28 9.22 6.62
N VAL A 9 -4.31 8.51 6.16
CA VAL A 9 -4.64 8.37 4.73
C VAL A 9 -4.87 9.73 4.09
N GLU A 10 -5.56 10.65 4.78
CA GLU A 10 -5.78 12.02 4.29
C GLU A 10 -4.47 12.78 4.11
N ARG A 11 -3.61 12.81 5.13
CA ARG A 11 -2.33 13.52 5.05
C ARG A 11 -1.41 12.93 3.99
N LEU A 12 -1.34 11.61 3.89
CA LEU A 12 -0.57 10.94 2.83
C LEU A 12 -1.10 11.33 1.44
N ALA A 13 -2.42 11.37 1.26
CA ALA A 13 -3.00 11.76 -0.02
C ALA A 13 -2.68 13.21 -0.40
N GLU A 14 -2.71 14.14 0.56
CA GLU A 14 -2.32 15.54 0.34
C GLU A 14 -0.85 15.66 -0.03
N ARG A 15 0.05 15.05 0.76
CA ARG A 15 1.50 15.09 0.51
C ARG A 15 1.91 14.43 -0.80
N LEU A 16 1.24 13.36 -1.21
CA LEU A 16 1.47 12.73 -2.51
C LEU A 16 1.02 13.65 -3.66
N LYS A 17 -0.12 14.34 -3.52
CA LYS A 17 -0.61 15.31 -4.50
C LYS A 17 0.31 16.52 -4.62
N GLU A 18 0.85 17.02 -3.51
CA GLU A 18 1.85 18.09 -3.49
C GLU A 18 3.13 17.69 -4.25
N ARG A 19 3.46 16.39 -4.26
CA ARG A 19 4.56 15.81 -5.06
C ARG A 19 4.18 15.53 -6.52
N GLY A 20 3.00 15.98 -6.96
CA GLY A 20 2.53 15.83 -8.34
C GLY A 20 1.85 14.49 -8.67
N MET A 21 1.61 13.62 -7.68
CA MET A 21 0.99 12.32 -7.93
C MET A 21 -0.54 12.44 -8.07
N GLY A 22 -1.12 11.63 -8.96
CA GLY A 22 -2.57 11.39 -8.99
C GLY A 22 -2.97 10.47 -7.84
N VAL A 23 -3.90 10.89 -6.99
CA VAL A 23 -4.30 10.10 -5.81
C VAL A 23 -5.81 10.02 -5.66
N VAL A 24 -6.31 8.78 -5.68
CA VAL A 24 -7.71 8.45 -5.36
C VAL A 24 -7.77 7.81 -3.98
N ARG A 25 -8.49 8.46 -3.06
CA ARG A 25 -8.76 7.94 -1.71
C ARG A 25 -9.91 6.95 -1.75
N ARG A 26 -9.84 5.88 -0.95
CA ARG A 26 -10.83 4.79 -0.95
C ARG A 26 -11.13 4.31 -2.38
N GLY A 27 -10.06 4.27 -3.18
CA GLY A 27 -10.14 3.91 -4.59
C GLY A 27 -10.43 2.43 -4.75
N PHE A 28 -10.94 2.06 -5.92
CA PHE A 28 -11.04 0.67 -6.30
C PHE A 28 -10.28 0.42 -7.60
N LEU A 29 -9.82 -0.81 -7.75
CA LEU A 29 -9.36 -1.36 -9.02
C LEU A 29 -10.30 -2.48 -9.42
N GLU A 30 -10.75 -2.45 -10.67
CA GLU A 30 -11.51 -3.56 -11.24
C GLU A 30 -10.51 -4.60 -11.75
N GLY A 31 -10.61 -5.82 -11.22
CA GLY A 31 -9.80 -6.94 -11.65
C GLY A 31 -10.26 -7.52 -12.99
N VAL A 32 -9.46 -8.42 -13.55
CA VAL A 32 -9.79 -9.10 -14.82
C VAL A 32 -11.06 -9.95 -14.72
N SER A 33 -11.43 -10.36 -13.50
CA SER A 33 -12.68 -11.06 -13.21
C SER A 33 -13.92 -10.15 -13.19
N GLY A 34 -13.75 -8.83 -13.26
CA GLY A 34 -14.81 -7.83 -13.05
C GLY A 34 -15.10 -7.52 -11.58
N ILE A 35 -14.38 -8.14 -10.64
CA ILE A 35 -14.50 -7.85 -9.21
C ILE A 35 -13.79 -6.55 -8.88
N LYS A 36 -14.44 -5.70 -8.08
CA LYS A 36 -13.86 -4.44 -7.58
C LYS A 36 -13.13 -4.68 -6.26
N HIS A 37 -11.84 -4.39 -6.24
CA HIS A 37 -10.97 -4.45 -5.06
C HIS A 37 -10.74 -3.06 -4.50
N PHE A 38 -10.97 -2.87 -3.21
CA PHE A 38 -10.91 -1.55 -2.56
C PHE A 38 -9.60 -1.36 -1.80
N PHE A 39 -9.05 -0.15 -1.88
CA PHE A 39 -7.78 0.24 -1.25
C PHE A 39 -7.93 1.58 -0.54
N ASP A 40 -7.06 1.83 0.44
CA ASP A 40 -7.05 3.13 1.11
C ASP A 40 -6.62 4.23 0.14
N LEU A 41 -5.61 3.94 -0.69
CA LEU A 41 -5.11 4.82 -1.73
C LEU A 41 -4.87 4.04 -3.02
N VAL A 42 -5.26 4.62 -4.15
CA VAL A 42 -4.76 4.27 -5.48
C VAL A 42 -3.99 5.47 -5.99
N ILE A 43 -2.71 5.26 -6.27
CA ILE A 43 -1.75 6.30 -6.56
C ILE A 43 -1.23 6.08 -7.98
N GLU A 44 -1.21 7.14 -8.77
CA GLU A 44 -0.76 7.16 -10.15
C GLU A 44 0.33 8.21 -10.30
N ASP A 45 1.47 7.81 -10.86
CA ASP A 45 2.47 8.74 -11.34
C ASP A 45 2.01 9.23 -12.74
N PRO A 46 1.66 10.52 -12.90
CA PRO A 46 1.17 11.02 -14.18
C PRO A 46 2.22 11.01 -15.29
N GLU A 47 3.52 11.04 -14.95
CA GLU A 47 4.58 11.04 -15.97
C GLU A 47 4.74 9.66 -16.59
N SER A 48 4.78 8.62 -15.77
CA SER A 48 4.94 7.23 -16.23
C SER A 48 3.63 6.48 -16.45
N CYS A 49 2.48 7.06 -16.06
CA CYS A 49 1.16 6.41 -15.99
C CYS A 49 1.15 5.13 -15.13
N LYS A 50 2.16 4.92 -14.28
CA LYS A 50 2.24 3.75 -13.40
C LYS A 50 1.33 3.94 -12.20
N LYS A 51 0.73 2.83 -11.76
CA LYS A 51 -0.15 2.81 -10.59
C LYS A 51 0.41 1.93 -9.50
N VAL A 52 0.15 2.32 -8.25
CA VAL A 52 0.34 1.49 -7.07
C VAL A 52 -0.89 1.60 -6.18
N ALA A 53 -1.36 0.46 -5.70
CA ALA A 53 -2.41 0.40 -4.71
C ALA A 53 -1.78 0.28 -3.32
N ALA A 54 -2.30 1.01 -2.34
CA ALA A 54 -1.80 0.98 -0.97
C ALA A 54 -2.92 0.69 0.02
N SER A 55 -2.66 -0.24 0.93
CA SER A 55 -3.50 -0.55 2.09
C SER A 55 -2.73 -0.25 3.38
N ILE A 56 -3.38 0.39 4.33
CA ILE A 56 -2.80 0.76 5.62
C ILE A 56 -3.60 0.07 6.73
N VAL A 57 -2.99 -0.93 7.34
CA VAL A 57 -3.64 -1.78 8.35
C VAL A 57 -2.81 -1.85 9.61
N GLU A 58 -3.44 -1.79 10.79
CA GLU A 58 -2.72 -1.86 12.07
C GLU A 58 -2.01 -3.21 12.24
N GLN A 59 -2.72 -4.29 11.92
CA GLN A 59 -2.22 -5.65 11.98
C GLN A 59 -2.65 -6.41 10.73
N LEU A 60 -1.71 -7.15 10.14
CA LEU A 60 -1.94 -8.05 9.02
C LEU A 60 -1.93 -9.50 9.53
N GLY A 61 -3.10 -10.14 9.50
CA GLY A 61 -3.30 -11.51 9.96
C GLY A 61 -3.66 -12.47 8.83
N LEU A 62 -3.77 -13.76 9.14
CA LEU A 62 -4.11 -14.80 8.15
C LEU A 62 -5.42 -14.54 7.40
N ARG A 63 -6.38 -13.86 8.03
CA ARG A 63 -7.68 -13.53 7.42
C ARG A 63 -7.54 -12.58 6.23
N ASP A 64 -6.54 -11.70 6.28
CA ASP A 64 -6.31 -10.67 5.26
C ASP A 64 -5.55 -11.24 4.06
N VAL A 65 -4.76 -12.31 4.26
CA VAL A 65 -3.93 -12.93 3.22
C VAL A 65 -4.75 -13.38 2.01
N ILE A 66 -5.91 -13.98 2.23
CA ILE A 66 -6.76 -14.44 1.11
C ILE A 66 -7.17 -13.25 0.25
N PHE A 67 -7.57 -12.13 0.86
CA PHE A 67 -7.95 -10.93 0.12
C PHE A 67 -6.77 -10.34 -0.64
N VAL A 68 -5.62 -10.19 0.03
CA VAL A 68 -4.41 -9.63 -0.60
C VAL A 68 -3.94 -10.51 -1.77
N LEU A 69 -3.97 -11.84 -1.63
CA LEU A 69 -3.65 -12.78 -2.71
C LEU A 69 -4.68 -12.73 -3.84
N ALA A 70 -5.97 -12.69 -3.54
CA ALA A 70 -7.03 -12.62 -4.53
C ALA A 70 -6.89 -11.34 -5.37
N THR A 71 -6.67 -10.20 -4.72
CA THR A 71 -6.39 -8.92 -5.39
C THR A 71 -5.17 -9.02 -6.31
N ARG A 72 -4.09 -9.67 -5.87
CA ARG A 72 -2.88 -9.84 -6.70
C ARG A 72 -3.12 -10.73 -7.93
N VAL A 73 -3.95 -11.77 -7.80
CA VAL A 73 -4.27 -12.65 -8.93
C VAL A 73 -5.15 -11.90 -9.93
N ASP A 74 -6.06 -11.08 -9.43
CA ASP A 74 -7.09 -10.43 -10.23
C ASP A 74 -6.66 -9.08 -10.82
N THR A 75 -5.71 -8.40 -10.17
CA THR A 75 -5.17 -7.11 -10.60
C THR A 75 -3.68 -7.23 -10.94
N ARG A 76 -3.24 -6.55 -12.00
CA ARG A 76 -1.81 -6.48 -12.37
C ARG A 76 -1.09 -5.28 -11.74
N ILE A 77 -1.77 -4.54 -10.87
CA ILE A 77 -1.24 -3.33 -10.25
C ILE A 77 -0.46 -3.71 -9.00
N PRO A 78 0.77 -3.20 -8.80
CA PRO A 78 1.53 -3.39 -7.57
C PRO A 78 0.71 -3.00 -6.34
N HIS A 79 0.69 -3.88 -5.34
CA HIS A 79 0.00 -3.66 -4.08
C HIS A 79 1.02 -3.61 -2.94
N VAL A 80 1.03 -2.51 -2.21
CA VAL A 80 1.81 -2.34 -1.00
C VAL A 80 0.90 -2.34 0.23
N VAL A 81 1.29 -3.09 1.25
CA VAL A 81 0.58 -3.15 2.53
C VAL A 81 1.48 -2.58 3.61
N PHE A 82 1.08 -1.44 4.17
CA PHE A 82 1.75 -0.82 5.31
C PHE A 82 1.11 -1.33 6.59
N THR A 83 1.92 -1.89 7.49
CA THR A 83 1.41 -2.42 8.76
C THR A 83 2.38 -2.31 9.92
N SER A 84 1.84 -2.12 11.12
CA SER A 84 2.64 -2.09 12.36
C SER A 84 2.97 -3.50 12.85
N LYS A 85 2.10 -4.48 12.59
CA LYS A 85 2.29 -5.87 13.02
C LYS A 85 1.91 -6.85 11.93
N VAL A 86 2.77 -7.82 11.66
CA VAL A 86 2.48 -8.94 10.75
C VAL A 86 2.57 -10.25 11.52
N GLU A 87 1.60 -11.13 11.33
CA GLU A 87 1.70 -12.49 11.86
C GLU A 87 2.83 -13.26 11.14
N PRO A 88 3.69 -14.01 11.87
CA PRO A 88 4.82 -14.72 11.25
C PRO A 88 4.42 -15.71 10.15
N SER A 89 3.22 -16.29 10.25
CA SER A 89 2.64 -17.17 9.22
C SER A 89 2.32 -16.41 7.93
N VAL A 90 1.84 -15.18 8.03
CA VAL A 90 1.50 -14.31 6.91
C VAL A 90 2.75 -13.89 6.15
N GLU A 91 3.79 -13.49 6.87
CA GLU A 91 5.07 -13.10 6.28
C GLU A 91 5.64 -14.23 5.42
N LYS A 92 5.59 -15.48 5.91
CA LYS A 92 6.00 -16.66 5.14
C LYS A 92 5.16 -16.90 3.89
N LEU A 93 3.84 -16.71 3.97
CA LEU A 93 2.93 -16.93 2.84
C LEU A 93 3.12 -15.89 1.74
N LEU A 94 3.41 -14.64 2.11
CA LEU A 94 3.53 -13.53 1.17
C LEU A 94 4.96 -13.32 0.64
N LYS A 95 5.98 -13.94 1.26
CA LYS A 95 7.40 -13.79 0.91
C LYS A 95 7.73 -14.03 -0.58
N ASN A 96 7.02 -14.93 -1.25
CA ASN A 96 7.24 -15.28 -2.66
C ASN A 96 6.20 -14.65 -3.60
N THR A 97 5.54 -13.60 -3.16
CA THR A 97 4.53 -12.87 -3.95
C THR A 97 5.07 -11.48 -4.31
N ASN A 98 4.54 -10.89 -5.39
CA ASN A 98 4.85 -9.49 -5.74
C ASN A 98 4.07 -8.48 -4.86
N ILE A 99 3.58 -8.91 -3.70
CA ILE A 99 2.96 -8.03 -2.71
C ILE A 99 4.08 -7.54 -1.79
N LYS A 100 4.24 -6.22 -1.70
CA LYS A 100 5.25 -5.63 -0.83
C LYS A 100 4.64 -5.31 0.53
N ILE A 101 5.10 -6.00 1.56
CA ILE A 101 4.72 -5.69 2.95
C ILE A 101 5.78 -4.76 3.54
N VAL A 102 5.34 -3.64 4.08
CA VAL A 102 6.22 -2.64 4.68
C VAL A 102 5.87 -2.55 6.15
N SER A 103 6.78 -3.04 6.99
CA SER A 103 6.62 -2.93 8.44
C SER A 103 6.95 -1.52 8.91
N LEU A 104 5.97 -0.90 9.55
CA LEU A 104 6.10 0.39 10.23
C LEU A 104 6.76 0.23 11.62
N GLY A 105 7.02 -1.00 12.06
CA GLY A 105 7.51 -1.36 13.38
C GLY A 105 6.41 -1.32 14.45
N ASN A 106 6.78 -1.45 15.73
CA ASN A 106 5.86 -1.34 16.89
C ASN A 106 5.25 0.07 17.07
N VAL A 107 5.38 0.93 16.07
CA VAL A 107 4.74 2.24 16.02
C VAL A 107 3.26 2.01 15.76
N LEU A 108 2.44 2.15 16.79
CA LEU A 108 0.99 2.16 16.62
C LEU A 108 0.65 3.34 15.70
N ILE A 109 -0.08 3.08 14.61
CA ILE A 109 -0.51 4.12 13.65
C ILE A 109 -1.35 5.19 14.39
N ILE A 110 -1.94 4.79 15.51
CA ILE A 110 -2.87 5.56 16.33
C ILE A 110 -2.17 6.58 17.25
N SER A 111 -0.94 6.34 17.70
CA SER A 111 -0.38 7.06 18.87
C SER A 111 1.05 7.59 18.71
N SER A 112 1.64 7.57 17.51
CA SER A 112 3.05 7.92 17.38
C SER A 112 3.32 9.41 17.62
N THR A 113 4.35 9.72 18.42
CA THR A 113 4.96 11.05 18.57
C THR A 113 5.86 11.40 17.38
N ARG A 114 6.03 10.47 16.42
CA ARG A 114 6.90 10.54 15.24
C ARG A 114 6.10 10.41 13.93
N ARG A 115 4.95 11.09 13.84
CA ARG A 115 4.01 10.97 12.70
C ARG A 115 4.64 11.38 11.38
N GLU A 116 5.39 12.48 11.37
CA GLU A 116 6.03 12.98 10.14
C GLU A 116 7.08 12.00 9.60
N GLU A 117 7.92 11.42 10.48
CA GLU A 117 8.88 10.38 10.09
C GLU A 117 8.18 9.15 9.50
N LEU A 118 7.05 8.74 10.11
CA LEU A 118 6.27 7.61 9.62
C LEU A 118 5.71 7.88 8.23
N GLU A 119 5.13 9.07 8.04
CA GLU A 119 4.59 9.49 6.76
C GLU A 119 5.68 9.58 5.70
N GLU A 120 6.84 10.14 6.02
CA GLU A 120 7.96 10.22 5.08
C GLU A 120 8.43 8.83 4.64
N ARG A 121 8.56 7.89 5.57
CA ARG A 121 8.89 6.49 5.23
C ARG A 121 7.87 5.85 4.29
N ILE A 122 6.58 6.14 4.47
CA ILE A 122 5.52 5.65 3.58
C ILE A 122 5.67 6.28 2.19
N LEU A 123 5.90 7.59 2.12
CA LEU A 123 6.08 8.33 0.86
C LEU A 123 7.30 7.82 0.08
N GLU A 124 8.44 7.65 0.74
CA GLU A 124 9.67 7.12 0.14
C GLU A 124 9.45 5.73 -0.45
N GLU A 125 8.72 4.86 0.25
CA GLU A 125 8.47 3.50 -0.22
C GLU A 125 7.53 3.47 -1.42
N ILE A 126 6.50 4.32 -1.44
CA ILE A 126 5.61 4.50 -2.59
C ILE A 126 6.41 5.00 -3.81
N SER A 127 7.22 6.05 -3.64
CA SER A 127 8.08 6.59 -4.71
C SER A 127 9.06 5.55 -5.23
N ARG A 128 9.65 4.75 -4.32
CA ARG A 128 10.55 3.66 -4.69
C ARG A 128 9.85 2.61 -5.54
N ILE A 129 8.66 2.16 -5.17
CA ILE A 129 7.90 1.17 -5.95
C ILE A 129 7.57 1.69 -7.36
N LEU A 130 7.16 2.96 -7.47
CA LEU A 130 6.88 3.58 -8.76
C LEU A 130 8.15 3.67 -9.65
N GLY A 131 9.33 3.85 -9.04
CA GLY A 131 10.63 3.93 -9.72
C GLY A 131 11.33 2.58 -10.01
N GLU A 132 11.23 1.57 -9.14
CA GLU A 132 12.04 0.34 -9.18
C GLU A 132 11.67 -0.66 -10.28
N GLU A 133 10.43 -0.66 -10.79
CA GLU A 133 9.99 -1.69 -11.75
C GLU A 133 10.67 -1.61 -13.14
N TYR A 134 11.57 -0.67 -13.40
CA TYR A 134 12.37 -0.68 -14.63
C TYR A 134 13.43 -1.80 -14.68
N ARG A 135 13.76 -2.44 -13.54
CA ARG A 135 14.85 -3.45 -13.48
C ARG A 135 14.40 -4.91 -13.34
N ALA A 136 13.13 -5.17 -13.02
CA ALA A 136 12.66 -6.54 -12.76
C ALA A 136 11.93 -7.20 -13.95
N GLY A 137 11.79 -6.51 -15.08
CA GLY A 137 11.09 -7.00 -16.27
C GLY A 137 11.98 -7.51 -17.42
N ASN A 138 13.31 -7.52 -17.24
CA ASN A 138 14.28 -7.99 -18.24
C ASN A 138 15.26 -9.02 -17.63
N SER A 139 14.75 -10.15 -17.14
CA SER A 139 15.57 -11.33 -16.81
C SER A 139 14.78 -12.60 -17.03
#